data_AF-A0A9D9RF39-F1
#
_entry.id   AF-A0A9D9RF39-F1
#
_cell.length_a   1.000
_cell.length_b   1.000
_cell.length_c   1.000
_cell.angle_alpha   90.00
_cell.angle_beta   90.00
_cell.angle_gamma   90.00
#
_symmetry.space_group_name_H-M   'P 1'
#
loop_
_entity.id
_entity.type
_entity.pdbx_description
1 polymer ?
#
loop_
_entity_poly.entity_id
_entity_poly.type
_entity_poly.pdbx_seq_one_letter_code
_entity_poly.pdbx_strand_id
1 'polypeptide(L)'
;MKSFFNINRSMGLRAIVFFILVGFIASCSKEEVASDIDFQRHLVAGTGSFQNTFKIWKLDSMAVDGKAYALTSNQKKYTKKFYHSGAYIDSDGFAGTWEIAELNALNHVTSGTLATTKLTSKFEIVEVNSAQLNLKLLNTTTKYEYFFIISN
;
A
#
# COMPACT_ATOMS: atom_id res chain seq x y z
N MET A 1 53.70 47.68 17.64
CA MET A 1 53.20 46.65 16.71
C MET A 1 52.01 45.93 17.34
N LYS A 2 50.82 46.55 17.35
CA LYS A 2 49.56 45.95 17.83
C LYS A 2 48.41 46.58 17.04
N SER A 3 48.15 46.07 15.85
CA SER A 3 46.92 46.41 15.12
C SER A 3 46.71 45.47 13.93
N PHE A 4 46.46 44.18 14.19
CA PHE A 4 46.02 43.25 13.13
C PHE A 4 45.00 42.20 13.60
N PHE A 5 44.39 42.37 14.78
CA PHE A 5 43.47 41.36 15.32
C PHE A 5 42.13 41.99 15.73
N ASN A 6 41.45 42.65 14.80
CA ASN A 6 40.06 43.06 15.04
C ASN A 6 39.20 43.21 13.78
N ILE A 7 39.53 42.46 12.72
CA ILE A 7 38.66 42.28 11.56
C ILE A 7 38.54 40.77 11.37
N ASN A 8 37.43 40.17 11.84
CA ASN A 8 36.82 38.98 11.20
C ASN A 8 35.69 38.31 11.98
N ARG A 9 35.38 38.71 13.22
CA ARG A 9 34.27 38.09 13.97
C ARG A 9 32.88 38.42 13.38
N SER A 10 32.69 39.67 12.96
CA SER A 10 31.44 40.16 12.34
C SER A 10 31.21 39.57 10.94
N MET A 11 32.26 39.47 10.12
CA MET A 11 32.17 38.96 8.75
C MET A 11 31.94 37.44 8.72
N GLY A 12 32.59 36.68 9.61
CA GLY A 12 32.34 35.25 9.76
C GLY A 12 30.92 34.92 10.26
N LEU A 13 30.39 35.70 11.20
CA LEU A 13 29.02 35.52 11.70
C LEU A 13 27.98 35.80 10.60
N ARG A 14 28.19 36.84 9.78
CA ARG A 14 27.32 37.15 8.63
C ARG A 14 27.35 36.05 7.57
N ALA A 15 28.52 35.47 7.30
CA ALA A 15 28.63 34.35 6.38
C ALA A 15 27.90 33.10 6.90
N ILE A 16 28.04 32.76 8.18
CA ILE A 16 27.34 31.62 8.80
C ILE A 16 25.82 31.82 8.75
N VAL A 17 25.33 33.02 9.09
CA VAL A 17 23.89 33.34 9.02
C VAL A 17 23.39 33.25 7.58
N PHE A 18 24.17 33.71 6.60
CA PHE A 18 23.83 33.58 5.18
C PHE A 18 23.76 32.11 4.73
N PHE A 19 24.73 31.28 5.11
CA PHE A 19 24.71 29.85 4.79
C PHE A 19 23.55 29.11 5.45
N ILE A 20 23.19 29.46 6.69
CA ILE A 20 22.01 28.92 7.37
C ILE A 20 20.73 29.32 6.62
N LEU A 21 20.61 30.59 6.23
CA LEU A 21 19.44 31.09 5.49
C LEU A 21 19.29 30.42 4.12
N VAL A 22 20.40 30.21 3.40
CA VAL A 22 20.44 29.49 2.11
C VAL A 22 20.12 28.00 2.29
N GLY A 23 20.54 27.38 3.40
CA GLY A 23 20.19 25.99 3.73
C GLY A 23 18.70 25.79 3.99
N PHE A 24 18.04 26.74 4.68
CA PHE A 24 16.60 26.65 4.95
C PHE A 24 15.74 26.79 3.69
N ILE A 25 16.11 27.64 2.73
CA ILE A 25 15.37 27.77 1.46
C ILE A 25 15.56 26.55 0.54
N ALA A 26 16.67 25.82 0.67
CA ALA A 26 16.94 24.62 -0.12
C ALA A 26 16.28 23.35 0.44
N SER A 27 15.81 23.35 1.69
CA SER A 27 15.20 22.19 2.35
C SER A 27 13.69 22.07 2.13
N CYS A 28 13.08 22.89 1.28
CA CYS A 28 11.69 22.73 0.89
C CYS A 28 11.57 21.55 -0.08
N SER A 29 11.55 20.33 0.45
CA SER A 29 11.14 19.16 -0.33
C SER A 29 9.67 19.34 -0.69
N LYS A 30 9.38 19.44 -1.99
CA LYS A 30 8.01 19.49 -2.49
C LYS A 30 7.30 18.23 -2.00
N GLU A 31 6.23 18.41 -1.22
CA GLU A 31 5.37 17.31 -0.81
C GLU A 31 4.66 16.81 -2.07
N GLU A 32 5.11 15.66 -2.58
CA GLU A 32 4.50 15.03 -3.74
C GLU A 32 3.17 14.44 -3.29
N VAL A 33 2.08 15.08 -3.71
CA VAL A 33 0.73 14.55 -3.48
C VAL A 33 0.65 13.21 -4.18
N ALA A 34 0.43 12.14 -3.41
CA ALA A 34 0.27 10.80 -3.96
C ALA A 34 -0.84 10.82 -5.01
N SER A 35 -0.61 10.19 -6.15
CA SER A 35 -1.66 10.00 -7.16
C SER A 35 -2.83 9.20 -6.55
N ASP A 36 -4.03 9.32 -7.11
CA ASP A 36 -5.19 8.54 -6.62
C ASP A 36 -4.91 7.02 -6.66
N ILE A 37 -4.14 6.57 -7.65
CA ILE A 37 -3.70 5.17 -7.79
C ILE A 37 -2.75 4.81 -6.64
N ASP A 38 -1.75 5.64 -6.35
CA ASP A 38 -0.82 5.38 -5.24
C ASP A 38 -1.53 5.41 -3.90
N PHE A 39 -2.47 6.33 -3.72
CA PHE A 39 -3.32 6.38 -2.54
C PHE A 39 -4.14 5.09 -2.39
N GLN A 40 -4.78 4.59 -3.44
CA GLN A 40 -5.50 3.32 -3.39
C GLN A 40 -4.57 2.13 -3.10
N ARG A 41 -3.36 2.10 -3.68
CA ARG A 41 -2.33 1.11 -3.37
C ARG A 41 -1.92 1.18 -1.89
N HIS A 42 -1.78 2.37 -1.32
CA HIS A 42 -1.49 2.58 0.09
C HIS A 42 -2.61 2.05 0.99
N LEU A 43 -3.87 2.26 0.60
CA LEU A 43 -5.01 1.71 1.31
C LEU A 43 -5.00 0.17 1.28
N VAL A 44 -4.68 -0.45 0.15
CA VAL A 44 -4.67 -1.92 0.01
C VAL A 44 -3.48 -2.59 0.68
N ALA A 45 -2.28 -2.02 0.59
CA ALA A 45 -1.03 -2.72 0.92
C ALA A 45 -0.08 -1.96 1.85
N GLY A 46 -0.49 -0.79 2.34
CA GLY A 46 0.37 0.08 3.14
C GLY A 46 1.25 0.99 2.28
N THR A 47 1.91 1.94 2.94
CA THR A 47 2.70 3.00 2.29
C THR A 47 4.13 2.59 1.94
N GLY A 48 4.57 1.38 2.33
CA GLY A 48 5.95 0.95 2.14
C GLY A 48 6.95 1.61 3.08
N SER A 49 6.53 2.62 3.84
CA SER A 49 7.34 3.30 4.84
C SER A 49 7.21 2.65 6.21
N PHE A 50 8.24 2.80 7.05
CA PHE A 50 8.32 2.42 8.48
C PHE A 50 7.18 1.52 9.00
N GLN A 51 7.43 0.21 9.10
CA GLN A 51 6.50 -0.84 9.57
C GLN A 51 5.19 -1.00 8.78
N ASN A 52 4.80 -0.07 7.91
CA ASN A 52 3.63 -0.13 7.04
C ASN A 52 3.98 -0.69 5.65
N THR A 53 4.71 -1.80 5.63
CA THR A 53 5.20 -2.44 4.39
C THR A 53 4.21 -3.45 3.80
N PHE A 54 3.13 -3.74 4.51
CA PHE A 54 2.06 -4.62 4.08
C PHE A 54 0.76 -4.33 4.85
N LYS A 55 -0.37 -4.85 4.33
CA LYS A 55 -1.62 -5.02 5.08
C LYS A 55 -2.13 -6.45 4.96
N ILE A 56 -2.83 -6.90 6.00
CA ILE A 56 -3.50 -8.21 6.02
C ILE A 56 -5.00 -7.97 6.10
N TRP A 57 -5.74 -8.62 5.20
CA TRP A 57 -7.19 -8.54 5.07
C TRP A 57 -7.80 -9.90 5.37
N LYS A 58 -8.66 -9.98 6.37
CA LYS A 58 -9.34 -11.21 6.79
C LYS A 58 -10.74 -11.25 6.18
N LEU A 59 -11.12 -12.40 5.62
CA LEU A 59 -12.44 -12.59 5.06
C LEU A 59 -13.49 -12.56 6.18
N ASP A 60 -14.42 -11.61 6.07
CA ASP A 60 -15.52 -11.45 7.01
C ASP A 60 -16.80 -12.12 6.48
N SER A 61 -17.17 -11.77 5.24
CA SER A 61 -18.37 -12.29 4.58
C SER A 61 -18.19 -12.37 3.06
N MET A 62 -19.12 -13.06 2.41
CA MET A 62 -19.10 -13.31 0.97
C MET A 62 -20.53 -13.32 0.43
N ALA A 63 -20.71 -12.85 -0.79
CA ALA A 63 -21.93 -13.02 -1.55
C ALA A 63 -21.68 -13.73 -2.88
N VAL A 64 -22.66 -14.52 -3.31
CA VAL A 64 -22.69 -15.24 -4.58
C VAL A 64 -23.97 -14.87 -5.30
N ASP A 65 -23.85 -14.30 -6.49
CA ASP A 65 -24.96 -13.80 -7.29
C ASP A 65 -25.89 -12.87 -6.49
N GLY A 66 -25.29 -11.98 -5.68
CA GLY A 66 -25.98 -11.00 -4.84
C GLY A 66 -26.65 -11.58 -3.59
N LYS A 67 -26.47 -12.88 -3.29
CA LYS A 67 -27.01 -13.54 -2.09
C LYS A 67 -25.90 -13.84 -1.10
N ALA A 68 -26.17 -13.62 0.19
CA ALA A 68 -25.23 -13.95 1.25
C ALA A 68 -24.84 -15.44 1.19
N TYR A 69 -23.54 -15.71 1.24
CA TYR A 69 -22.97 -17.04 1.27
C TYR A 69 -22.49 -17.38 2.68
N ALA A 70 -22.97 -18.49 3.23
CA ALA A 70 -22.62 -18.92 4.58
C ALA A 70 -21.20 -19.48 4.63
N LEU A 71 -20.26 -18.69 5.16
CA LEU A 71 -18.88 -19.13 5.36
C LEU A 71 -18.76 -20.11 6.54
N THR A 72 -17.98 -21.18 6.34
CA THR A 72 -17.56 -22.09 7.40
C THR A 72 -16.60 -21.39 8.38
N SER A 73 -16.45 -21.98 9.58
CA SER A 73 -15.49 -21.50 10.57
C SER A 73 -14.05 -21.48 10.06
N ASN A 74 -13.70 -22.35 9.09
CA ASN A 74 -12.37 -22.34 8.48
C ASN A 74 -12.23 -21.22 7.44
N GLN A 75 -13.22 -21.02 6.57
CA GLN A 75 -13.20 -19.94 5.57
C GLN A 75 -13.12 -18.56 6.22
N LYS A 76 -13.74 -18.35 7.39
CA LYS A 76 -13.62 -17.11 8.17
C LYS A 76 -12.20 -16.85 8.72
N LYS A 77 -11.29 -17.82 8.64
CA LYS A 77 -9.87 -17.63 9.00
C LYS A 77 -9.03 -17.23 7.80
N TYR A 78 -9.60 -17.20 6.60
CA TYR A 78 -8.87 -16.86 5.38
C TYR A 78 -8.34 -15.44 5.43
N THR A 79 -7.06 -15.25 5.11
CA THR A 79 -6.41 -13.94 5.07
C THR A 79 -5.64 -13.74 3.79
N LYS A 80 -5.70 -12.52 3.24
CA LYS A 80 -4.87 -12.03 2.15
C LYS A 80 -3.85 -11.03 2.68
N LYS A 81 -2.57 -11.19 2.34
CA LYS A 81 -1.50 -10.26 2.70
C LYS A 81 -0.93 -9.62 1.44
N PHE A 82 -1.06 -8.30 1.36
CA PHE A 82 -0.54 -7.49 0.27
C PHE A 82 0.64 -6.69 0.77
N TYR A 83 1.82 -6.93 0.18
CA TYR A 83 3.01 -6.13 0.44
C TYR A 83 3.04 -4.94 -0.50
N HIS A 84 3.45 -3.78 0.00
CA HIS A 84 3.60 -2.56 -0.81
C HIS A 84 4.51 -2.79 -2.05
N SER A 85 5.48 -3.70 -1.94
CA SER A 85 6.38 -4.10 -3.03
C SER A 85 5.70 -4.76 -4.24
N GLY A 86 4.40 -5.08 -4.15
CA GLY A 86 3.67 -5.84 -5.17
C GLY A 86 3.66 -7.35 -4.92
N ALA A 87 4.30 -7.85 -3.85
CA ALA A 87 4.23 -9.25 -3.46
C ALA A 87 2.90 -9.56 -2.73
N TYR A 88 2.39 -10.79 -2.90
CA TYR A 88 1.16 -11.28 -2.30
C TYR A 88 1.37 -12.68 -1.71
N ILE A 89 0.74 -12.93 -0.55
CA ILE A 89 0.52 -14.29 -0.01
C ILE A 89 -0.87 -14.39 0.63
N ASP A 90 -1.44 -15.59 0.70
CA ASP A 90 -2.61 -15.86 1.54
C ASP A 90 -2.42 -17.03 2.50
N SER A 91 -3.40 -17.19 3.40
CA SER A 91 -3.42 -18.24 4.42
C SER A 91 -3.56 -19.66 3.86
N ASP A 92 -3.97 -19.79 2.59
CA ASP A 92 -4.14 -21.09 1.94
C ASP A 92 -2.84 -21.54 1.24
N GLY A 93 -1.76 -20.74 1.36
CA GLY A 93 -0.44 -21.06 0.84
C GLY A 93 -0.22 -20.65 -0.61
N PHE A 94 -1.13 -19.85 -1.20
CA PHE A 94 -0.89 -19.22 -2.49
C PHE A 94 -0.04 -17.97 -2.32
N ALA A 95 0.92 -17.82 -3.22
CA ALA A 95 1.80 -16.67 -3.28
C ALA A 95 1.88 -16.12 -4.70
N GLY A 96 2.27 -14.86 -4.84
CA GLY A 96 2.47 -14.26 -6.16
C GLY A 96 2.56 -12.75 -6.13
N THR A 97 1.97 -12.10 -7.11
CA THR A 97 2.04 -10.64 -7.31
C THR A 97 0.67 -10.01 -7.45
N TRP A 98 0.59 -8.74 -7.08
CA TRP A 98 -0.59 -7.92 -7.23
C TRP A 98 -0.26 -6.54 -7.81
N GLU A 99 -1.23 -5.92 -8.47
CA GLU A 99 -1.09 -4.58 -9.05
C GLU A 99 -2.43 -3.86 -9.13
N ILE A 100 -2.38 -2.54 -8.97
CA ILE A 100 -3.46 -1.60 -9.31
C ILE A 100 -2.86 -0.58 -10.28
N ALA A 101 -3.01 -0.83 -11.57
CA ALA A 101 -2.53 0.07 -12.64
C ALA A 101 -3.58 1.11 -13.04
N GLU A 102 -4.84 0.85 -12.72
CA GLU A 102 -5.99 1.70 -12.97
C GLU A 102 -6.85 1.73 -11.70
N LEU A 103 -7.55 2.85 -11.46
CA LEU A 103 -8.41 2.97 -10.28
C LEU A 103 -9.44 1.84 -10.24
N ASN A 104 -9.58 1.27 -9.05
CA ASN A 104 -10.51 0.18 -8.73
C ASN A 104 -10.22 -1.15 -9.43
N ALA A 105 -9.10 -1.29 -10.16
CA ALA A 105 -8.75 -2.52 -10.85
C ALA A 105 -7.59 -3.24 -10.15
N LEU A 106 -7.91 -4.26 -9.35
CA LEU A 106 -6.92 -5.11 -8.70
C LEU A 106 -6.63 -6.35 -9.54
N ASN A 107 -5.39 -6.47 -10.03
CA ASN A 107 -4.90 -7.66 -10.72
C ASN A 107 -4.09 -8.54 -9.77
N HIS A 108 -4.32 -9.85 -9.84
CA HIS A 108 -3.64 -10.87 -9.07
C HIS A 108 -3.08 -11.95 -9.98
N VAL A 109 -1.83 -12.33 -9.73
CA VAL A 109 -1.22 -13.51 -10.31
C VAL A 109 -0.69 -14.35 -9.18
N THR A 110 -1.25 -15.53 -8.97
CA THR A 110 -0.88 -16.42 -7.86
C THR A 110 -0.49 -17.80 -8.36
N SER A 111 0.29 -18.52 -7.57
CA SER A 111 0.57 -19.93 -7.75
C SER A 111 0.64 -20.58 -6.37
N GLY A 112 0.06 -21.77 -6.24
CA GLY A 112 0.25 -22.60 -5.05
C GLY A 112 1.70 -23.07 -4.96
N THR A 113 2.14 -23.50 -3.76
CA THR A 113 3.53 -23.89 -3.49
C THR A 113 4.09 -24.97 -4.42
N LEU A 114 3.23 -25.84 -4.94
CA LEU A 114 3.58 -26.94 -5.86
C LEU A 114 3.00 -26.75 -7.26
N ALA A 115 2.37 -25.61 -7.54
CA ALA A 115 1.65 -25.39 -8.79
C ALA A 115 2.59 -24.88 -9.88
N THR A 116 2.60 -25.56 -11.02
CA THR A 116 3.30 -25.10 -12.24
C THR A 116 2.48 -24.07 -13.03
N THR A 117 1.17 -23.99 -12.75
CA THR A 117 0.25 -23.07 -13.43
C THR A 117 -0.03 -21.86 -12.54
N LYS A 118 0.10 -20.66 -13.14
CA LYS A 118 -0.29 -19.41 -12.52
C LYS A 118 -1.79 -19.18 -12.71
N LEU A 119 -2.47 -18.79 -11.64
CA LEU A 119 -3.85 -18.34 -11.64
C LEU A 119 -3.84 -16.81 -11.75
N THR A 120 -4.52 -16.29 -12.76
CA THR A 120 -4.74 -14.85 -12.90
C THR A 120 -6.17 -14.53 -12.46
N SER A 121 -6.31 -13.66 -11.47
CA SER A 121 -7.60 -13.17 -10.99
C SER A 121 -7.64 -11.66 -11.17
N LYS A 122 -8.75 -11.15 -11.70
CA LYS A 122 -9.01 -9.71 -11.79
C LYS A 122 -10.14 -9.38 -10.84
N PHE A 123 -10.01 -8.32 -10.07
CA PHE A 123 -11.03 -7.85 -9.14
C PHE A 123 -11.36 -6.39 -9.42
N GLU A 124 -12.64 -6.07 -9.30
CA GLU A 124 -13.11 -4.71 -9.09
C GLU A 124 -13.03 -4.42 -7.58
N ILE A 125 -12.33 -3.35 -7.19
CA ILE A 125 -12.34 -2.83 -5.83
C ILE A 125 -13.61 -1.99 -5.69
N VAL A 126 -14.60 -2.55 -5.02
CA VAL A 126 -15.88 -1.86 -4.78
C VAL A 126 -15.72 -0.82 -3.68
N GLU A 127 -14.92 -1.14 -2.66
CA GLU A 127 -14.60 -0.22 -1.58
C GLU A 127 -13.23 -0.57 -0.98
N VAL A 128 -12.46 0.45 -0.60
CA VAL A 128 -11.29 0.28 0.24
C VAL A 128 -11.09 1.50 1.15
N ASN A 129 -10.81 1.26 2.43
CA ASN A 129 -10.43 2.28 3.40
C ASN A 129 -9.53 1.68 4.49
N SER A 130 -9.37 2.32 5.64
CA SER A 130 -8.50 1.82 6.71
C SER A 130 -9.03 0.58 7.45
N ALA A 131 -10.31 0.22 7.28
CA ALA A 131 -10.99 -0.83 8.01
C ALA A 131 -11.49 -1.98 7.12
N GLN A 132 -11.86 -1.69 5.87
CA GLN A 132 -12.43 -2.69 4.96
C GLN A 132 -11.85 -2.65 3.55
N LEU A 133 -11.91 -3.80 2.90
CA LEU A 133 -11.59 -4.03 1.50
C LEU A 133 -12.68 -4.93 0.91
N ASN A 134 -13.44 -4.41 -0.05
CA ASN A 134 -14.52 -5.13 -0.70
C ASN A 134 -14.15 -5.37 -2.16
N LEU A 135 -14.12 -6.64 -2.56
CA LEU A 135 -13.65 -7.08 -3.87
C LEU A 135 -14.74 -7.86 -4.59
N LYS A 136 -14.89 -7.59 -5.88
CA LYS A 136 -15.75 -8.37 -6.77
C LYS A 136 -14.90 -9.07 -7.81
N LEU A 137 -14.96 -10.40 -7.87
CA LEU A 137 -14.20 -11.18 -8.83
C LEU A 137 -14.75 -10.97 -10.23
N LEU A 138 -13.84 -10.69 -11.16
CA LEU A 138 -14.11 -10.55 -12.57
C LEU A 138 -13.68 -11.83 -13.31
N ASN A 139 -14.13 -11.97 -14.56
CA ASN A 139 -13.85 -13.10 -15.45
C ASN A 139 -14.44 -14.44 -14.98
N THR A 140 -15.51 -14.41 -14.20
CA THR A 140 -16.31 -15.58 -13.84
C THR A 140 -17.77 -15.34 -14.23
N THR A 141 -18.49 -16.39 -14.63
CA THR A 141 -19.94 -16.31 -14.92
C THR A 141 -20.72 -16.04 -13.63
N THR A 142 -20.37 -16.74 -12.56
CA THR A 142 -20.90 -16.52 -11.21
C THR A 142 -20.31 -15.24 -10.64
N LYS A 143 -21.15 -14.39 -10.05
CA LYS A 143 -20.70 -13.13 -9.43
C LYS A 143 -20.29 -13.39 -8.00
N TYR A 144 -19.00 -13.29 -7.74
CA TYR A 144 -18.45 -13.44 -6.38
C TYR A 144 -18.06 -12.08 -5.81
N GLU A 145 -18.56 -11.78 -4.63
CA GLU A 145 -18.21 -10.59 -3.86
C GLU A 145 -17.65 -11.02 -2.51
N TYR A 146 -16.51 -10.45 -2.14
CA TYR A 146 -15.78 -10.77 -0.93
C TYR A 146 -15.61 -9.51 -0.10
N PHE A 147 -16.00 -9.59 1.18
CA PHE A 147 -15.93 -8.48 2.12
C PHE A 147 -14.87 -8.81 3.15
N PHE A 148 -13.81 -8.01 3.16
CA PHE A 148 -12.69 -8.20 4.07
C PHE A 148 -12.63 -7.07 5.09
N ILE A 149 -12.19 -7.43 6.29
CA ILE A 149 -11.84 -6.49 7.36
C ILE A 149 -10.33 -6.50 7.59
N ILE A 150 -9.79 -5.39 8.05
CA ILE A 150 -8.37 -5.31 8.41
C ILE A 150 -8.03 -6.32 9.51
N SER A 151 -6.90 -7.01 9.37
CA SER A 151 -6.33 -7.91 10.37
C SER A 151 -4.99 -7.35 10.81
N ASN A 152 -4.92 -6.96 12.08
CA ASN A 152 -3.67 -6.52 12.72
C ASN A 152 -2.85 -7.72 13.18
#